data_AF-A0A7V2LVG5-F1
#
_entry.id   AF-A0A7V2LVG5-F1
#
_cell.length_a   1.000
_cell.length_b   1.000
_cell.length_c   1.000
_cell.angle_alpha   90.00
_cell.angle_beta   90.00
_cell.angle_gamma   90.00
#
_symmetry.space_group_name_H-M   'P 1'
#
loop_
_entity.id
_entity.type
_entity.pdbx_description
1 polymer ?
#
loop_
_entity_poly.entity_id
_entity_poly.type
_entity_poly.pdbx_seq_one_letter_code
_entity_poly.pdbx_strand_id
1 'polypeptide(L)'
;MALLGNLGTVRMIFHGLARLASPTGSLEGVSLFHQLGWAALGLVQVLFQHAHLPYGIGDWYWIPSRAISAPGDVEPITEFPFFTFLYADLHAHMIALGLTLLALAWALAVLVASWRRGVVTWSQRNEETTHDATTHDVTILLWGALVTGMLRATNTWDWPTYTALGMLAVGWAVWQRGRGLGIPARLGRALAAAAALFVAGMLVVAPYTHWYAQGYNKVHLWQGTRTPTSAYLVHWGLFLFVLVPWLLFETIAWLRAVPLLDGLRWWRRWRGRVGGAAATVAVVALGLTLWGVHIAWLVVPLAAWAGALLLRPDLPPGRRAALFLLGTGLTLTLVVEVVVLEGDIGRMNTVFKFYLQVWTLFAVSAAAAWGWLRDGRVLWRPRLWHGWVAGLALLVWGAALFPVLGGMAKVKDRMAPEAPHTLDGMAYMDHARYFDQNWDMDLSQDAAAIRWLREHVDGSPVIVEGNTVEYRWGSRYAIYTGLPSVVGWNWHQRQQRGVVTSPEWVTDRIAEVAEFYGTTDPQGALAFLRRYGVRYIIVGQLERAYYPGPGLDKFAEYNGYLWREVFRTGETVVYEVGER
;
A
#
# COMPACT_ATOMS: atom_id res chain seq x y z
N MET A 1 -7.70 -12.97 3.73
CA MET A 1 -6.74 -12.40 2.74
C MET A 1 -6.41 -10.93 3.02
N ALA A 2 -7.35 -10.08 3.47
CA ALA A 2 -7.02 -8.76 4.03
C ALA A 2 -6.34 -8.85 5.42
N LEU A 3 -6.61 -9.94 6.15
CA LEU A 3 -6.11 -10.20 7.50
C LEU A 3 -4.90 -11.16 7.57
N LEU A 4 -4.40 -11.63 6.43
CA LEU A 4 -3.25 -12.54 6.39
C LEU A 4 -2.01 -11.79 5.91
N GLY A 5 -0.83 -12.27 6.30
CA GLY A 5 0.42 -11.84 5.68
C GLY A 5 0.78 -12.65 4.44
N ASN A 6 2.03 -12.53 4.02
CA ASN A 6 2.65 -13.39 3.01
C ASN A 6 3.41 -14.55 3.69
N LEU A 7 4.20 -15.32 2.92
CA LEU A 7 5.04 -16.42 3.45
C LEU A 7 6.38 -15.91 4.02
N GLY A 8 6.54 -14.60 4.20
CA GLY A 8 7.77 -13.96 4.66
C GLY A 8 8.17 -14.38 6.06
N THR A 9 7.21 -14.54 6.98
CA THR A 9 7.47 -15.06 8.33
C THR A 9 7.97 -16.50 8.30
N VAL A 10 7.41 -17.36 7.44
CA VAL A 10 7.90 -18.74 7.25
C VAL A 10 9.34 -18.73 6.73
N ARG A 11 9.63 -17.91 5.71
CA ARG A 11 10.99 -17.75 5.17
C ARG A 11 11.96 -17.23 6.24
N MET A 12 11.55 -16.24 7.03
CA MET A 12 12.34 -15.67 8.11
C MET A 12 12.69 -16.72 9.16
N ILE A 13 11.72 -17.52 9.64
CA ILE A 13 11.98 -18.60 10.59
C ILE A 13 12.95 -19.63 9.98
N PHE A 14 12.71 -20.05 8.73
CA PHE A 14 13.59 -20.98 8.03
C PHE A 14 15.03 -20.45 7.92
N HIS A 15 15.22 -19.21 7.49
CA HIS A 15 16.54 -18.58 7.41
C HIS A 15 17.18 -18.43 8.78
N GLY A 16 16.43 -18.04 9.82
CA GLY A 16 16.94 -17.93 11.18
C GLY A 16 17.49 -19.26 11.70
N LEU A 17 16.74 -20.35 11.50
CA LEU A 17 17.19 -21.70 11.86
C LEU A 17 18.46 -22.09 11.08
N ALA A 18 18.50 -21.85 9.77
CA ALA A 18 19.67 -22.16 8.96
C ALA A 18 20.90 -21.33 9.38
N ARG A 19 20.73 -20.06 9.77
CA ARG A 19 21.83 -19.20 10.23
C ARG A 19 22.43 -19.66 11.55
N LEU A 20 21.64 -20.22 12.46
CA LEU A 20 22.14 -20.76 13.74
C LEU A 20 23.14 -21.91 13.57
N ALA A 21 22.97 -22.73 12.53
CA ALA A 21 23.88 -23.82 12.22
C ALA A 21 24.89 -23.48 11.11
N SER A 22 24.84 -22.26 10.55
CA SER A 22 25.76 -21.82 9.50
C SER A 22 27.11 -21.43 10.11
N PRO A 23 28.24 -21.95 9.60
CA PRO A 23 29.57 -21.60 10.12
C PRO A 23 29.91 -20.10 10.04
N THR A 24 29.34 -19.39 9.06
CA THR A 24 29.58 -17.96 8.82
C THR A 24 28.41 -17.08 9.22
N GLY A 25 27.29 -17.67 9.66
CA GLY A 25 26.02 -16.96 9.88
C GLY A 25 25.35 -16.41 8.61
N SER A 26 25.98 -16.57 7.43
CA SER A 26 25.42 -16.17 6.13
C SER A 26 24.80 -17.35 5.40
N LEU A 27 23.79 -17.06 4.57
CA LEU A 27 23.15 -18.03 3.66
C LEU A 27 23.41 -17.69 2.19
N GLU A 28 24.21 -16.66 1.93
CA GLU A 28 24.50 -16.18 0.58
C GLU A 28 25.32 -17.21 -0.21
N GLY A 29 24.90 -17.49 -1.45
CA GLY A 29 25.53 -18.51 -2.29
C GLY A 29 25.34 -19.96 -1.84
N VAL A 30 24.62 -20.22 -0.74
CA VAL A 30 24.43 -21.58 -0.21
C VAL A 30 23.26 -22.27 -0.91
N SER A 31 23.48 -23.49 -1.39
CA SER A 31 22.41 -24.30 -2.01
C SER A 31 21.27 -24.61 -1.03
N LEU A 32 20.04 -24.73 -1.54
CA LEU A 32 18.85 -25.04 -0.72
C LEU A 32 19.02 -26.32 0.11
N PHE A 33 19.69 -27.35 -0.43
CA PHE A 33 19.90 -28.62 0.28
C PHE A 33 20.74 -28.42 1.55
N HIS A 34 21.81 -27.63 1.46
CA HIS A 34 22.63 -27.29 2.62
C HIS A 34 21.85 -26.44 3.62
N GLN A 35 21.07 -25.46 3.14
CA GLN A 35 20.21 -24.65 4.02
C GLN A 35 19.18 -25.49 4.76
N LEU A 36 18.60 -26.53 4.12
CA LEU A 36 17.68 -27.46 4.77
C LEU A 36 18.37 -28.26 5.87
N GLY A 37 19.58 -28.77 5.62
CA GLY A 37 20.39 -29.46 6.62
C GLY A 37 20.70 -28.56 7.82
N TRP A 38 21.13 -27.33 7.57
CA TRP A 38 21.37 -26.34 8.63
C TRP A 38 20.10 -25.94 9.36
N ALA A 39 18.96 -25.77 8.68
CA ALA A 39 17.70 -25.46 9.35
C ALA A 39 17.25 -26.58 10.30
N ALA A 40 17.46 -27.85 9.92
CA ALA A 40 17.19 -28.99 10.79
C ALA A 40 18.11 -29.00 12.03
N LEU A 41 19.40 -28.72 11.84
CA LEU A 41 20.35 -28.59 12.96
C LEU A 41 20.02 -27.39 13.87
N GLY A 42 19.68 -26.24 13.29
CA GLY A 42 19.25 -25.06 14.03
C GLY A 42 17.97 -25.31 14.82
N LEU A 43 17.04 -26.11 14.29
CA LEU A 43 15.85 -26.54 15.03
C LEU A 43 16.21 -27.37 16.27
N VAL A 44 17.19 -28.27 16.15
CA VAL A 44 17.72 -29.02 17.31
C VAL A 44 18.33 -28.06 18.33
N GLN A 45 19.08 -27.05 17.90
CA GLN A 45 19.64 -26.04 18.82
C GLN A 45 18.55 -25.25 19.55
N VAL A 46 17.49 -24.84 18.86
CA VAL A 46 16.37 -24.11 19.48
C VAL A 46 15.62 -24.99 20.49
N LEU A 47 15.31 -26.24 20.12
CA LEU A 47 14.48 -27.13 20.96
C LEU A 47 15.23 -27.73 22.16
N PHE A 48 16.52 -28.04 22.00
CA PHE A 48 17.28 -28.80 23.00
C PHE A 48 18.44 -28.01 23.62
N GLN A 49 18.87 -26.90 23.01
CA GLN A 49 20.01 -26.11 23.47
C GLN A 49 19.62 -24.68 23.86
N HIS A 50 18.32 -24.37 23.90
CA HIS A 50 17.79 -23.05 24.27
C HIS A 50 18.32 -21.90 23.40
N ALA A 51 18.72 -22.20 22.15
CA ALA A 51 19.13 -21.16 21.21
C ALA A 51 17.93 -20.30 20.80
N HIS A 52 18.18 -19.00 20.59
CA HIS A 52 17.18 -18.06 20.09
C HIS A 52 17.47 -17.72 18.63
N LEU A 53 16.42 -17.49 17.83
CA LEU A 53 16.60 -17.01 16.46
C LEU A 53 17.33 -15.65 16.47
N PRO A 54 18.22 -15.40 15.51
CA PRO A 54 19.07 -14.20 15.48
C PRO A 54 18.28 -12.98 14.95
N TYR A 55 17.18 -12.63 15.63
CA TYR A 55 16.27 -11.56 15.25
C TYR A 55 15.85 -10.74 16.46
N GLY A 56 15.87 -9.42 16.30
CA GLY A 56 15.30 -8.48 17.25
C GLY A 56 13.78 -8.49 17.21
N ILE A 57 13.14 -7.81 18.17
CA ILE A 57 11.68 -7.71 18.22
C ILE A 57 11.10 -7.04 16.96
N GLY A 58 11.79 -6.00 16.45
CA GLY A 58 11.39 -5.26 15.26
C GLY A 58 11.37 -6.10 13.97
N ASP A 59 12.25 -7.09 13.89
CA ASP A 59 12.44 -7.91 12.69
C ASP A 59 11.20 -8.74 12.36
N TRP A 60 10.42 -9.14 13.37
CA TRP A 60 9.22 -9.96 13.22
C TRP A 60 8.11 -9.28 12.42
N TYR A 61 8.07 -7.95 12.40
CA TYR A 61 7.11 -7.19 11.62
C TYR A 61 7.74 -6.51 10.40
N TRP A 62 9.04 -6.18 10.40
CA TRP A 62 9.73 -5.59 9.25
C TRP A 62 10.18 -6.60 8.17
N ILE A 63 10.88 -7.68 8.54
CA ILE A 63 11.46 -8.61 7.55
C ILE A 63 10.40 -9.23 6.64
N PRO A 64 9.21 -9.66 7.11
CA PRO A 64 8.20 -10.25 6.24
C PRO A 64 7.60 -9.26 5.21
N SER A 65 7.65 -7.95 5.47
CA SER A 65 7.20 -6.91 4.53
C SER A 65 8.31 -6.43 3.57
N ARG A 66 9.50 -7.05 3.63
CA ARG A 66 10.65 -6.82 2.75
C ARG A 66 11.04 -8.14 2.05
N ALA A 67 10.17 -8.59 1.16
CA ALA A 67 10.32 -9.87 0.47
C ALA A 67 11.48 -9.85 -0.53
N ILE A 68 11.72 -8.70 -1.16
CA ILE A 68 12.70 -8.49 -2.21
C ILE A 68 13.96 -7.89 -1.59
N SER A 69 15.02 -8.68 -1.49
CA SER A 69 16.34 -8.16 -1.10
C SER A 69 16.99 -7.43 -2.28
N ALA A 70 17.61 -6.29 -2.02
CA ALA A 70 18.31 -5.49 -3.02
C ALA A 70 19.70 -5.05 -2.52
N PRO A 71 20.69 -5.95 -2.49
CA PRO A 71 22.05 -5.59 -2.06
C PRO A 71 22.64 -4.52 -2.97
N GLY A 72 23.12 -3.41 -2.40
CA GLY A 72 23.70 -2.29 -3.16
C GLY A 72 22.70 -1.38 -3.87
N ASP A 73 21.41 -1.52 -3.56
CA ASP A 73 20.31 -0.73 -4.12
C ASP A 73 19.24 -0.46 -3.04
N VAL A 74 18.24 0.36 -3.32
CA VAL A 74 17.14 0.62 -2.39
C VAL A 74 16.22 -0.59 -2.32
N GLU A 75 16.05 -1.15 -1.12
CA GLU A 75 15.17 -2.31 -0.89
C GLU A 75 13.69 -1.94 -1.17
N PRO A 76 13.02 -2.63 -2.11
CA PRO A 76 11.61 -2.36 -2.38
C PRO A 76 10.70 -2.79 -1.24
N ILE A 77 9.68 -1.98 -0.98
CA ILE A 77 8.65 -2.27 0.01
C ILE A 77 7.65 -3.27 -0.60
N THR A 78 7.51 -4.44 0.01
CA THR A 78 6.51 -5.46 -0.37
C THR A 78 5.52 -5.67 0.76
N GLU A 79 4.88 -4.58 1.15
CA GLU A 79 3.82 -4.60 2.16
C GLU A 79 2.56 -5.29 1.62
N PHE A 80 1.74 -5.73 2.56
CA PHE A 80 0.45 -6.34 2.34
C PHE A 80 -0.54 -5.75 3.35
N PRO A 81 -1.86 -5.80 3.10
CA PRO A 81 -2.84 -5.01 3.86
C PRO A 81 -2.71 -5.11 5.39
N PHE A 82 -2.48 -6.31 5.95
CA PHE A 82 -2.34 -6.46 7.39
C PHE A 82 -1.15 -5.67 7.99
N PHE A 83 -0.03 -5.53 7.26
CA PHE A 83 1.10 -4.71 7.71
C PHE A 83 0.67 -3.24 7.90
N THR A 84 -0.08 -2.69 6.94
CA THR A 84 -0.65 -1.33 7.04
C THR A 84 -1.49 -1.16 8.30
N PHE A 85 -2.38 -2.11 8.58
CA PHE A 85 -3.23 -2.06 9.78
C PHE A 85 -2.44 -2.25 11.08
N LEU A 86 -1.36 -3.03 11.06
CA LEU A 86 -0.50 -3.26 12.22
C LEU A 86 0.17 -1.96 12.71
N TYR A 87 0.53 -1.06 11.78
CA TYR A 87 1.11 0.24 12.13
C TYR A 87 0.06 1.27 12.53
N ALA A 88 -1.23 1.00 12.28
CA ALA A 88 -2.34 1.91 12.52
C ALA A 88 -2.13 3.32 11.92
N ASP A 89 -1.31 3.41 10.87
CA ASP A 89 -1.03 4.68 10.19
C ASP A 89 -2.06 4.89 9.09
N LEU A 90 -2.80 5.99 9.18
CA LEU A 90 -3.85 6.40 8.25
C LEU A 90 -3.25 6.90 6.91
N HIS A 91 -2.39 6.08 6.32
CA HIS A 91 -1.81 6.33 5.02
C HIS A 91 -2.88 6.32 3.91
N ALA A 92 -2.58 7.04 2.82
CA ALA A 92 -3.36 7.06 1.58
C ALA A 92 -3.86 5.67 1.13
N HIS A 93 -2.98 4.66 1.18
CA HIS A 93 -3.33 3.31 0.75
C HIS A 93 -4.26 2.58 1.75
N MET A 94 -4.15 2.87 3.05
CA MET A 94 -5.09 2.33 4.06
C MET A 94 -6.52 2.84 3.79
N ILE A 95 -6.66 4.15 3.55
CA ILE A 95 -7.94 4.77 3.21
C ILE A 95 -8.48 4.20 1.88
N ALA A 96 -7.61 4.09 0.87
CA ALA A 96 -8.00 3.65 -0.45
C ALA A 96 -8.41 2.17 -0.53
N LEU A 97 -7.95 1.28 0.36
CA LEU A 97 -8.31 -0.14 0.35
C LEU A 97 -9.84 -0.37 0.33
N GLY A 98 -10.61 0.41 1.09
CA GLY A 98 -12.08 0.34 1.05
C GLY A 98 -12.66 0.81 -0.28
N LEU A 99 -12.12 1.90 -0.83
CA LEU A 99 -12.57 2.48 -2.10
C LEU A 99 -12.23 1.58 -3.30
N THR A 100 -11.08 0.92 -3.30
CA THR A 100 -10.69 -0.01 -4.36
C THR A 100 -11.60 -1.24 -4.40
N LEU A 101 -11.94 -1.81 -3.25
CA LEU A 101 -12.93 -2.89 -3.16
C LEU A 101 -14.31 -2.44 -3.61
N LEU A 102 -14.74 -1.23 -3.22
CA LEU A 102 -16.01 -0.65 -3.68
C LEU A 102 -16.02 -0.46 -5.20
N ALA A 103 -14.92 0.02 -5.79
CA ALA A 103 -14.78 0.20 -7.24
C ALA A 103 -14.90 -1.15 -7.97
N LEU A 104 -14.23 -2.19 -7.47
CA LEU A 104 -14.31 -3.54 -8.04
C LEU A 104 -15.72 -4.14 -7.91
N ALA A 105 -16.34 -4.00 -6.75
CA ALA A 105 -17.70 -4.48 -6.51
C ALA A 105 -18.71 -3.78 -7.42
N TRP A 106 -18.59 -2.46 -7.57
CA TRP A 106 -19.40 -1.66 -8.49
C TRP A 106 -19.19 -2.11 -9.94
N ALA A 107 -17.94 -2.23 -10.40
CA ALA A 107 -17.63 -2.65 -11.77
C ALA A 107 -18.18 -4.06 -12.06
N LEU A 108 -18.05 -4.99 -11.11
CA LEU A 108 -18.62 -6.33 -11.22
C LEU A 108 -20.15 -6.30 -11.26
N ALA A 109 -20.79 -5.45 -10.45
CA ALA A 109 -22.25 -5.28 -10.46
C ALA A 109 -22.75 -4.77 -11.82
N VAL A 110 -22.06 -3.78 -12.42
CA VAL A 110 -22.33 -3.27 -13.77
C VAL A 110 -22.25 -4.40 -14.80
N LEU A 111 -21.18 -5.20 -14.75
CA LEU A 111 -20.99 -6.33 -15.66
C LEU A 111 -22.11 -7.36 -15.48
N VAL A 112 -22.34 -7.86 -14.26
CA VAL A 112 -23.37 -8.89 -13.98
C VAL A 112 -24.76 -8.41 -14.38
N ALA A 113 -25.10 -7.15 -14.09
CA ALA A 113 -26.38 -6.56 -14.50
C ALA A 113 -26.52 -6.52 -16.03
N SER A 114 -25.47 -6.15 -16.76
CA SER A 114 -25.49 -6.14 -18.23
C SER A 114 -25.74 -7.52 -18.83
N TRP A 115 -25.16 -8.56 -18.22
CA TRP A 115 -25.36 -9.94 -18.66
C TRP A 115 -26.75 -10.47 -18.34
N ARG A 116 -27.29 -10.19 -17.14
CA ARG A 116 -28.66 -10.58 -16.77
C ARG A 116 -29.70 -9.88 -17.66
N ARG A 117 -29.54 -8.58 -17.91
CA ARG A 117 -30.44 -7.80 -18.79
C ARG A 117 -30.32 -8.17 -20.27
N GLY A 118 -29.17 -8.69 -20.71
CA GLY A 118 -29.01 -9.27 -22.05
C GLY A 118 -29.71 -10.61 -22.26
N VAL A 119 -30.13 -11.29 -21.18
CA VAL A 119 -30.94 -12.53 -21.21
C VAL A 119 -32.45 -12.21 -21.21
N VAL A 120 -32.85 -11.05 -20.66
CA VAL A 120 -34.24 -10.56 -20.76
C VAL A 120 -34.42 -9.96 -22.16
N THR A 121 -35.00 -10.75 -23.04
CA THR A 121 -35.37 -10.38 -24.40
C THR A 121 -36.25 -9.12 -24.42
N TRP A 122 -36.03 -8.31 -25.44
CA TRP A 122 -36.61 -6.98 -25.68
C TRP A 122 -38.15 -6.93 -25.78
N SER A 123 -38.85 -8.05 -25.59
CA SER A 123 -40.30 -8.19 -25.83
C SER A 123 -41.19 -7.92 -24.62
N GLN A 124 -40.66 -7.44 -23.48
CA GLN A 124 -41.46 -7.21 -22.26
C GLN A 124 -41.28 -5.84 -21.59
N ARG A 125 -40.63 -4.86 -22.24
CA ARG A 125 -40.48 -3.51 -21.65
C ARG A 125 -41.58 -2.56 -22.12
N ASN A 126 -42.61 -2.39 -21.30
CA ASN A 126 -43.61 -1.32 -21.46
C ASN A 126 -42.97 0.07 -21.29
N GLU A 127 -43.45 1.06 -22.04
CA GLU A 127 -42.93 2.43 -22.11
C GLU A 127 -42.86 3.15 -20.75
N GLU A 128 -43.72 2.81 -19.78
CA GLU A 128 -43.68 3.36 -18.41
C GLU A 128 -42.40 2.99 -17.62
N THR A 129 -41.70 1.91 -17.98
CA THR A 129 -40.46 1.48 -17.28
C THR A 129 -39.17 2.12 -17.81
N THR A 130 -39.26 3.03 -18.78
CA THR A 130 -38.09 3.63 -19.45
C THR A 130 -37.46 4.80 -18.66
N HIS A 131 -38.27 5.58 -17.93
CA HIS A 131 -37.78 6.65 -17.05
C HIS A 131 -37.03 6.11 -15.83
N ASP A 132 -37.57 5.12 -15.13
CA ASP A 132 -36.90 4.49 -13.98
C ASP A 132 -35.60 3.77 -14.35
N ALA A 133 -35.53 3.23 -15.57
CA ALA A 133 -34.34 2.57 -16.08
C ALA A 133 -33.19 3.55 -16.38
N THR A 134 -33.51 4.75 -16.86
CA THR A 134 -32.51 5.77 -17.22
C THR A 134 -31.98 6.48 -15.98
N THR A 135 -32.84 6.82 -15.01
CA THR A 135 -32.39 7.35 -13.70
C THR A 135 -31.52 6.34 -12.95
N HIS A 136 -31.87 5.06 -12.96
CA HIS A 136 -31.06 4.01 -12.33
C HIS A 136 -29.67 3.84 -12.99
N ASP A 137 -29.59 3.80 -14.32
CA ASP A 137 -28.31 3.67 -15.03
C ASP A 137 -27.42 4.93 -14.84
N VAL A 138 -28.02 6.13 -14.81
CA VAL A 138 -27.29 7.38 -14.48
C VAL A 138 -26.76 7.34 -13.05
N THR A 139 -27.58 6.88 -12.10
CA THR A 139 -27.19 6.77 -10.68
C THR A 139 -26.01 5.82 -10.51
N ILE A 140 -26.02 4.67 -11.19
CA ILE A 140 -24.90 3.72 -11.19
C ILE A 140 -23.63 4.38 -11.75
N LEU A 141 -23.73 5.15 -12.84
CA LEU A 141 -22.59 5.83 -13.43
C LEU A 141 -22.03 6.92 -12.51
N LEU A 142 -22.89 7.69 -11.85
CA LEU A 142 -22.50 8.72 -10.88
C LEU A 142 -21.79 8.10 -9.66
N TRP A 143 -22.29 6.99 -9.13
CA TRP A 143 -21.59 6.25 -8.05
C TRP A 143 -20.22 5.74 -8.51
N GLY A 144 -20.14 5.20 -9.73
CA GLY A 144 -18.87 4.79 -10.32
C GLY A 144 -17.88 5.94 -10.46
N ALA A 145 -18.37 7.08 -10.95
CA ALA A 145 -17.60 8.31 -11.11
C ALA A 145 -17.12 8.85 -9.76
N LEU A 146 -17.97 8.84 -8.73
CA LEU A 146 -17.61 9.24 -7.38
C LEU A 146 -16.49 8.36 -6.82
N VAL A 147 -16.67 7.04 -6.86
CA VAL A 147 -15.70 6.10 -6.27
C VAL A 147 -14.37 6.12 -7.02
N THR A 148 -14.41 6.05 -8.36
CA THR A 148 -13.18 6.06 -9.18
C THR A 148 -12.50 7.42 -9.17
N GLY A 149 -13.26 8.53 -9.20
CA GLY A 149 -12.73 9.88 -9.10
C GLY A 149 -12.07 10.18 -7.75
N MET A 150 -12.69 9.77 -6.64
CA MET A 150 -12.13 9.97 -5.30
C MET A 150 -10.82 9.22 -5.06
N LEU A 151 -10.54 8.13 -5.79
CA LEU A 151 -9.22 7.48 -5.74
C LEU A 151 -8.10 8.43 -6.14
N ARG A 152 -8.34 9.43 -7.01
CA ARG A 152 -7.31 10.43 -7.35
C ARG A 152 -6.93 11.31 -6.16
N ALA A 153 -7.88 11.63 -5.28
CA ALA A 153 -7.63 12.45 -4.09
C ALA A 153 -7.11 11.63 -2.90
N THR A 154 -7.52 10.36 -2.79
CA THR A 154 -7.14 9.51 -1.65
C THR A 154 -5.85 8.73 -1.88
N ASN A 155 -5.66 8.16 -3.07
CA ASN A 155 -4.43 7.47 -3.46
C ASN A 155 -4.22 7.52 -4.98
N THR A 156 -3.52 8.54 -5.46
CA THR A 156 -3.30 8.83 -6.88
C THR A 156 -2.77 7.63 -7.68
N TRP A 157 -2.02 6.71 -7.06
CA TRP A 157 -1.47 5.53 -7.73
C TRP A 157 -2.55 4.49 -8.10
N ASP A 158 -3.65 4.43 -7.34
CA ASP A 158 -4.76 3.50 -7.59
C ASP A 158 -5.68 4.01 -8.72
N TRP A 159 -5.79 5.33 -8.84
CA TRP A 159 -6.73 5.98 -9.74
C TRP A 159 -6.69 5.46 -11.20
N PRO A 160 -5.52 5.33 -11.87
CA PRO A 160 -5.48 4.85 -13.26
C PRO A 160 -6.05 3.44 -13.43
N THR A 161 -5.65 2.51 -12.55
CA THR A 161 -6.06 1.11 -12.62
C THR A 161 -7.57 0.97 -12.45
N TYR A 162 -8.13 1.50 -11.35
CA TYR A 162 -9.55 1.30 -11.06
C TYR A 162 -10.47 2.12 -11.97
N THR A 163 -10.03 3.29 -12.44
CA THR A 163 -10.77 4.05 -13.46
C THR A 163 -10.81 3.29 -14.78
N ALA A 164 -9.68 2.72 -15.23
CA ALA A 164 -9.64 1.91 -16.45
C ALA A 164 -10.52 0.65 -16.33
N LEU A 165 -10.47 -0.06 -15.21
CA LEU A 165 -11.35 -1.20 -14.93
C LEU A 165 -12.84 -0.79 -15.00
N GLY A 166 -13.18 0.35 -14.41
CA GLY A 166 -14.53 0.91 -14.45
C GLY A 166 -15.00 1.30 -15.85
N MET A 167 -14.14 1.98 -16.61
CA MET A 167 -14.40 2.35 -18.00
C MET A 167 -14.63 1.12 -18.88
N LEU A 168 -13.82 0.07 -18.70
CA LEU A 168 -13.99 -1.20 -19.40
C LEU A 168 -15.29 -1.89 -19.01
N ALA A 169 -15.66 -1.88 -17.72
CA ALA A 169 -16.91 -2.47 -17.25
C ALA A 169 -18.14 -1.77 -17.85
N VAL A 170 -18.18 -0.44 -17.81
CA VAL A 170 -19.26 0.37 -18.37
C VAL A 170 -19.31 0.26 -19.90
N GLY A 171 -18.16 0.40 -20.57
CA GLY A 171 -18.06 0.28 -22.01
C GLY A 171 -18.53 -1.09 -22.50
N TRP A 172 -18.12 -2.17 -21.82
CA TRP A 172 -18.57 -3.52 -22.13
C TRP A 172 -20.07 -3.72 -21.88
N ALA A 173 -20.59 -3.19 -20.77
CA ALA A 173 -22.02 -3.27 -20.48
C ALA A 173 -22.88 -2.59 -21.56
N VAL A 174 -22.45 -1.41 -22.05
CA VAL A 174 -23.13 -0.69 -23.13
C VAL A 174 -22.97 -1.41 -24.47
N TRP A 175 -21.78 -1.94 -24.75
CA TRP A 175 -21.51 -2.76 -25.93
C TRP A 175 -22.45 -3.97 -26.03
N GLN A 176 -22.69 -4.67 -24.91
CA GLN A 176 -23.57 -5.83 -24.87
C GLN A 176 -25.05 -5.46 -25.07
N ARG A 177 -25.48 -4.27 -24.63
CA ARG A 177 -26.85 -3.76 -24.85
C ARG A 177 -27.11 -3.37 -26.32
N GLY A 178 -26.06 -3.00 -27.06
CA GLY A 178 -26.17 -2.55 -28.45
C GLY A 178 -26.12 -3.66 -29.50
N ARG A 179 -26.47 -4.91 -29.16
CA ARG A 179 -26.38 -6.06 -30.11
C ARG A 179 -27.21 -5.90 -31.39
N GLY A 180 -28.25 -5.07 -31.37
CA GLY A 180 -29.06 -4.73 -32.56
C GLY A 180 -28.50 -3.58 -33.42
N LEU A 181 -27.34 -3.02 -33.07
CA LEU A 181 -26.71 -1.89 -33.78
C LEU A 181 -25.50 -2.36 -34.60
N GLY A 182 -25.19 -1.62 -35.66
CA GLY A 182 -23.93 -1.79 -36.39
C GLY A 182 -22.70 -1.58 -35.50
N ILE A 183 -21.59 -2.27 -35.82
CA ILE A 183 -20.35 -2.23 -35.03
C ILE A 183 -19.88 -0.80 -34.72
N PRO A 184 -19.85 0.16 -35.68
CA PRO A 184 -19.42 1.53 -35.40
C PRO A 184 -20.28 2.24 -34.36
N ALA A 185 -21.61 2.13 -34.48
CA ALA A 185 -22.55 2.74 -33.53
C ALA A 185 -22.41 2.12 -32.13
N ARG A 186 -22.19 0.81 -32.06
CA ARG A 186 -22.00 0.08 -30.80
C ARG A 186 -20.70 0.49 -30.10
N LEU A 187 -19.62 0.62 -30.87
CA LEU A 187 -18.33 1.09 -30.36
C LEU A 187 -18.42 2.55 -29.89
N GLY A 188 -19.03 3.42 -30.69
CA GLY A 188 -19.24 4.83 -30.34
C GLY A 188 -19.99 5.00 -29.03
N ARG A 189 -21.08 4.25 -28.80
CA ARG A 189 -21.81 4.29 -27.53
C ARG A 189 -21.01 3.76 -26.35
N ALA A 190 -20.24 2.69 -26.53
CA ALA A 190 -19.39 2.13 -25.48
C ALA A 190 -18.28 3.11 -25.07
N LEU A 191 -17.61 3.73 -26.05
CA LEU A 191 -16.58 4.74 -25.80
C LEU A 191 -17.18 6.01 -25.18
N ALA A 192 -18.34 6.47 -25.62
CA ALA A 192 -19.03 7.61 -25.03
C ALA A 192 -19.39 7.36 -23.56
N ALA A 193 -19.85 6.17 -23.20
CA ALA A 193 -20.16 5.82 -21.81
C ALA A 193 -18.90 5.73 -20.93
N ALA A 194 -17.82 5.16 -21.47
CA ALA A 194 -16.52 5.14 -20.79
C ALA A 194 -15.97 6.57 -20.58
N ALA A 195 -16.06 7.42 -21.59
CA ALA A 195 -15.66 8.83 -21.51
C ALA A 195 -16.54 9.60 -20.51
N ALA A 196 -17.85 9.35 -20.49
CA ALA A 196 -18.77 9.96 -19.54
C ALA A 196 -18.41 9.61 -18.08
N LEU A 197 -18.06 8.33 -17.81
CA LEU A 197 -17.56 7.92 -16.49
C LEU A 197 -16.28 8.67 -16.13
N PHE A 198 -15.30 8.74 -17.04
CA PHE A 198 -14.05 9.43 -16.81
C PHE A 198 -14.25 10.93 -16.53
N VAL A 199 -15.03 11.62 -17.38
CA VAL A 199 -15.32 13.05 -17.23
C VAL A 199 -16.08 13.30 -15.92
N ALA A 200 -17.11 12.51 -15.61
CA ALA A 200 -17.83 12.65 -14.36
C ALA A 200 -16.91 12.44 -13.14
N GLY A 201 -16.01 11.47 -13.19
CA GLY A 201 -15.03 11.24 -12.12
C GLY A 201 -14.05 12.41 -11.97
N MET A 202 -13.63 13.03 -13.09
CA MET A 202 -12.81 14.24 -13.07
C MET A 202 -13.54 15.45 -12.50
N LEU A 203 -14.85 15.59 -12.78
CA LEU A 203 -15.67 16.66 -12.21
C LEU A 203 -15.83 16.50 -10.68
N VAL A 204 -16.03 15.27 -10.19
CA VAL A 204 -16.09 14.99 -8.75
C VAL A 204 -14.82 15.46 -8.03
N VAL A 205 -13.65 15.17 -8.61
CA VAL A 205 -12.35 15.51 -8.00
C VAL A 205 -11.81 16.87 -8.43
N ALA A 206 -12.56 17.65 -9.20
CA ALA A 206 -12.14 18.95 -9.69
C ALA A 206 -11.78 19.94 -8.57
N PRO A 207 -12.57 20.07 -7.48
CA PRO A 207 -12.22 20.97 -6.38
C PRO A 207 -10.87 20.63 -5.75
N TYR A 208 -10.58 19.35 -5.54
CA TYR A 208 -9.28 18.89 -5.03
C TYR A 208 -8.16 19.18 -6.05
N THR A 209 -8.38 18.82 -7.31
CA THR A 209 -7.37 18.94 -8.36
C THR A 209 -6.98 20.40 -8.63
N HIS A 210 -7.92 21.33 -8.44
CA HIS A 210 -7.65 22.77 -8.59
C HIS A 210 -6.58 23.29 -7.62
N TRP A 211 -6.53 22.74 -6.40
CA TRP A 211 -5.59 23.15 -5.35
C TRP A 211 -4.41 22.20 -5.19
N TYR A 212 -4.34 21.12 -5.97
CA TYR A 212 -3.31 20.09 -5.88
C TYR A 212 -2.18 20.33 -6.89
N ALA A 213 -0.93 20.31 -6.41
CA ALA A 213 0.26 20.36 -7.25
C ALA A 213 0.98 19.00 -7.25
N GLN A 214 1.33 18.49 -8.45
CA GLN A 214 1.98 17.19 -8.61
C GLN A 214 3.48 17.36 -8.84
N GLY A 215 4.29 16.85 -7.89
CA GLY A 215 5.76 16.96 -7.94
C GLY A 215 6.48 15.98 -8.85
N TYR A 216 5.84 14.86 -9.23
CA TYR A 216 6.45 13.82 -10.06
C TYR A 216 5.61 13.56 -11.32
N ASN A 217 6.18 13.85 -12.49
CA ASN A 217 5.46 13.82 -13.77
C ASN A 217 6.18 13.03 -14.87
N LYS A 218 7.23 12.27 -14.53
CA LYS A 218 8.04 11.52 -15.49
C LYS A 218 8.24 10.08 -15.05
N VAL A 219 8.43 9.20 -16.03
CA VAL A 219 8.72 7.78 -15.83
C VAL A 219 10.00 7.41 -16.58
N HIS A 220 10.76 6.45 -16.05
CA HIS A 220 11.95 5.92 -16.71
C HIS A 220 11.99 4.39 -16.64
N LEU A 221 12.84 3.79 -17.47
CA LEU A 221 13.06 2.35 -17.48
C LEU A 221 13.93 1.94 -16.30
N TRP A 222 13.50 0.94 -15.54
CA TRP A 222 14.23 0.43 -14.39
C TRP A 222 15.44 -0.42 -14.79
N GLN A 223 16.61 -0.05 -14.26
CA GLN A 223 17.90 -0.71 -14.52
C GLN A 223 18.55 -1.32 -13.27
N GLY A 224 17.96 -1.13 -12.08
CA GLY A 224 18.50 -1.64 -10.82
C GLY A 224 18.08 -3.08 -10.52
N THR A 225 18.11 -3.44 -9.23
CA THR A 225 17.81 -4.81 -8.79
C THR A 225 16.37 -5.19 -9.13
N ARG A 226 16.17 -6.39 -9.68
CA ARG A 226 14.84 -6.93 -10.07
C ARG A 226 14.40 -8.05 -9.14
N THR A 227 13.11 -8.35 -9.16
CA THR A 227 12.49 -9.30 -8.21
C THR A 227 12.95 -10.73 -8.49
N PRO A 228 13.63 -11.40 -7.53
CA PRO A 228 13.95 -12.81 -7.68
C PRO A 228 12.67 -13.65 -7.67
N THR A 229 12.66 -14.77 -8.40
CA THR A 229 11.52 -15.71 -8.41
C THR A 229 11.16 -16.18 -6.99
N SER A 230 12.15 -16.44 -6.13
CA SER A 230 11.92 -16.89 -4.76
C SER A 230 11.18 -15.84 -3.93
N ALA A 231 11.57 -14.56 -4.02
CA ALA A 231 10.88 -13.45 -3.37
C ALA A 231 9.44 -13.30 -3.89
N TYR A 232 9.25 -13.45 -5.20
CA TYR A 232 7.92 -13.42 -5.82
C TYR A 232 7.01 -14.53 -5.27
N LEU A 233 7.52 -15.76 -5.14
CA LEU A 233 6.76 -16.89 -4.59
C LEU A 233 6.50 -16.75 -3.08
N VAL A 234 7.40 -16.12 -2.33
CA VAL A 234 7.17 -15.81 -0.91
C VAL A 234 6.00 -14.82 -0.76
N HIS A 235 5.94 -13.82 -1.63
CA HIS A 235 4.91 -12.79 -1.58
C HIS A 235 3.56 -13.28 -2.15
N TRP A 236 3.58 -13.93 -3.32
CA TRP A 236 2.37 -14.29 -4.09
C TRP A 236 1.98 -15.77 -4.04
N GLY A 237 2.81 -16.63 -3.45
CA GLY A 237 2.68 -18.09 -3.55
C GLY A 237 1.34 -18.61 -3.08
N LEU A 238 0.77 -18.06 -2.00
CA LEU A 238 -0.56 -18.44 -1.50
C LEU A 238 -1.66 -18.20 -2.57
N PHE A 239 -1.65 -17.05 -3.23
CA PHE A 239 -2.63 -16.74 -4.28
C PHE A 239 -2.42 -17.65 -5.49
N LEU A 240 -1.18 -17.82 -5.94
CA LEU A 240 -0.85 -18.68 -7.08
C LEU A 240 -1.23 -20.14 -6.82
N PHE A 241 -1.10 -20.62 -5.58
CA PHE A 241 -1.48 -21.98 -5.18
C PHE A 241 -2.99 -22.25 -5.28
N VAL A 242 -3.82 -21.19 -5.31
CA VAL A 242 -5.27 -21.29 -5.57
C VAL A 242 -5.59 -21.01 -7.04
N LEU A 243 -5.00 -19.95 -7.61
CA LEU A 243 -5.32 -19.47 -8.95
C LEU A 243 -4.84 -20.41 -10.05
N VAL A 244 -3.67 -21.03 -9.91
CA VAL A 244 -3.13 -21.95 -10.93
C VAL A 244 -3.98 -23.23 -11.05
N PRO A 245 -4.36 -23.93 -9.97
CA PRO A 245 -5.32 -25.03 -10.05
C PRO A 245 -6.67 -24.62 -10.61
N TRP A 246 -7.12 -23.38 -10.37
CA TRP A 246 -8.34 -22.86 -10.97
C TRP A 246 -8.23 -22.66 -12.48
N LEU A 247 -7.13 -22.10 -13.00
CA LEU A 247 -6.88 -22.04 -14.44
C LEU A 247 -6.87 -23.45 -15.08
N LEU A 248 -6.24 -24.42 -14.39
CA LEU A 248 -6.25 -25.81 -14.81
C LEU A 248 -7.67 -26.39 -14.83
N PHE A 249 -8.46 -26.14 -13.79
CA PHE A 249 -9.85 -26.55 -13.71
C PHE A 249 -10.69 -25.97 -14.86
N GLU A 250 -10.60 -24.67 -15.12
CA GLU A 250 -11.32 -24.03 -16.24
C GLU A 250 -10.90 -24.60 -17.59
N THR A 251 -9.61 -24.91 -17.75
CA THR A 251 -9.07 -25.52 -18.97
C THR A 251 -9.62 -26.95 -19.15
N ILE A 252 -9.57 -27.78 -18.11
CA ILE A 252 -10.11 -29.15 -18.16
C ILE A 252 -11.62 -29.12 -18.43
N ALA A 253 -12.36 -28.24 -17.75
CA ALA A 253 -13.79 -28.08 -17.94
C ALA A 253 -14.12 -27.63 -19.37
N TRP A 254 -13.31 -26.73 -19.94
CA TRP A 254 -13.47 -26.30 -21.33
C TRP A 254 -13.19 -27.45 -22.31
N LEU A 255 -12.07 -28.17 -22.14
CA LEU A 255 -11.70 -29.29 -23.01
C LEU A 255 -12.71 -30.44 -22.96
N ARG A 256 -13.32 -30.72 -21.81
CA ARG A 256 -14.38 -31.74 -21.68
C ARG A 256 -15.70 -31.33 -22.33
N ALA A 257 -15.97 -30.03 -22.43
CA ALA A 257 -17.20 -29.51 -23.03
C ALA A 257 -17.16 -29.49 -24.56
N VAL A 258 -15.96 -29.55 -25.17
CA VAL A 258 -15.79 -29.56 -26.62
C VAL A 258 -15.87 -31.00 -27.15
N PRO A 259 -16.80 -31.32 -28.07
CA PRO A 259 -16.86 -32.65 -28.69
C PRO A 259 -15.53 -33.02 -29.36
N LEU A 260 -15.08 -34.28 -29.21
CA LEU A 260 -13.77 -34.76 -29.70
C LEU A 260 -13.53 -34.44 -31.19
N LEU A 261 -14.55 -34.61 -32.03
CA LEU A 261 -14.47 -34.35 -33.47
C LEU A 261 -14.32 -32.86 -33.80
N ASP A 262 -15.04 -31.99 -33.06
CA ASP A 262 -14.95 -30.54 -33.21
C ASP A 262 -13.61 -30.02 -32.68
N GLY A 263 -13.12 -30.59 -31.58
CA GLY A 263 -11.79 -30.34 -31.04
C GLY A 263 -10.70 -30.69 -32.04
N LEU A 264 -10.77 -31.85 -32.69
CA LEU A 264 -9.81 -32.26 -33.73
C LEU A 264 -9.84 -31.34 -34.95
N ARG A 265 -11.04 -30.97 -35.43
CA ARG A 265 -11.20 -30.06 -36.57
C ARG A 265 -10.67 -28.67 -36.26
N TRP A 266 -10.98 -28.16 -35.07
CA TRP A 266 -10.46 -26.89 -34.56
C TRP A 266 -8.93 -26.94 -34.45
N TRP A 267 -8.38 -27.97 -33.81
CA TRP A 267 -6.94 -28.14 -33.67
C TRP A 267 -6.24 -28.18 -35.03
N ARG A 268 -6.74 -28.98 -35.98
CA ARG A 268 -6.16 -29.04 -37.33
C ARG A 268 -6.15 -27.69 -38.04
N ARG A 269 -7.20 -26.87 -37.83
CA ARG A 269 -7.34 -25.52 -38.40
C ARG A 269 -6.46 -24.48 -37.71
N TRP A 270 -6.29 -24.56 -36.39
CA TRP A 270 -5.69 -23.49 -35.59
C TRP A 270 -4.31 -23.84 -35.01
N ARG A 271 -3.82 -25.09 -35.11
CA ARG A 271 -2.54 -25.55 -34.54
C ARG A 271 -1.35 -24.65 -34.88
N GLY A 272 -1.28 -24.12 -36.10
CA GLY A 272 -0.18 -23.23 -36.52
C GLY A 272 -0.24 -21.88 -35.80
N ARG A 273 -1.44 -21.30 -35.64
CA ARG A 273 -1.64 -20.02 -34.92
C ARG A 273 -1.45 -20.20 -33.42
N VAL A 274 -1.94 -21.31 -32.85
CA VAL A 274 -1.73 -21.65 -31.44
C VAL A 274 -0.26 -21.89 -31.16
N GLY A 275 0.44 -22.64 -32.03
CA GLY A 275 1.88 -22.85 -31.95
C GLY A 275 2.67 -21.55 -32.08
N GLY A 276 2.30 -20.68 -33.03
CA GLY A 276 2.88 -19.35 -33.17
C GLY A 276 2.69 -18.47 -31.93
N ALA A 277 1.46 -18.42 -31.38
CA ALA A 277 1.19 -17.68 -30.15
C ALA A 277 1.97 -18.23 -28.95
N ALA A 278 2.05 -19.55 -28.80
CA ALA A 278 2.84 -20.20 -27.76
C ALA A 278 4.34 -19.90 -27.91
N ALA A 279 4.85 -19.90 -29.14
CA ALA A 279 6.23 -19.50 -29.43
C ALA A 279 6.47 -18.03 -29.10
N THR A 280 5.55 -17.12 -29.44
CA THR A 280 5.65 -15.70 -29.05
C THR A 280 5.68 -15.55 -27.54
N VAL A 281 4.80 -16.22 -26.81
CA VAL A 281 4.79 -16.21 -25.33
C VAL A 281 6.13 -16.70 -24.79
N ALA A 282 6.68 -17.79 -25.33
CA ALA A 282 7.96 -18.33 -24.92
C ALA A 282 9.13 -17.37 -25.22
N VAL A 283 9.14 -16.75 -26.40
CA VAL A 283 10.16 -15.78 -26.81
C VAL A 283 10.11 -14.53 -25.94
N VAL A 284 8.92 -13.99 -25.66
CA VAL A 284 8.76 -12.83 -24.77
C VAL A 284 9.19 -13.17 -23.35
N ALA A 285 8.74 -14.32 -22.82
CA ALA A 285 9.11 -14.76 -21.48
C ALA A 285 10.63 -14.97 -21.36
N LEU A 286 11.26 -15.61 -22.35
CA LEU A 286 12.70 -15.82 -22.41
C LEU A 286 13.45 -14.49 -22.57
N GLY A 287 13.03 -13.62 -23.49
CA GLY A 287 13.66 -12.32 -23.74
C GLY A 287 13.64 -11.43 -22.50
N LEU A 288 12.51 -11.34 -21.79
CA LEU A 288 12.42 -10.60 -20.54
C LEU A 288 13.26 -11.25 -19.43
N THR A 289 13.29 -12.58 -19.34
CA THR A 289 14.11 -13.30 -18.35
C THR A 289 15.60 -13.08 -18.60
N LEU A 290 16.05 -13.14 -19.87
CA LEU A 290 17.43 -12.86 -20.29
C LEU A 290 17.79 -11.38 -20.09
N TRP A 291 16.83 -10.47 -20.20
CA TRP A 291 17.02 -9.07 -19.86
C TRP A 291 17.16 -8.85 -18.34
N GLY A 292 16.83 -9.84 -17.51
CA GLY A 292 16.96 -9.81 -16.04
C GLY A 292 15.63 -9.73 -15.30
N VAL A 293 14.48 -9.74 -15.98
CA VAL A 293 13.15 -9.81 -15.32
C VAL A 293 12.88 -11.27 -14.93
N HIS A 294 13.40 -11.68 -13.77
CA HIS A 294 13.41 -13.09 -13.35
C HIS A 294 12.02 -13.70 -13.11
N ILE A 295 10.95 -12.90 -12.96
CA ILE A 295 9.59 -13.42 -12.81
C ILE A 295 8.90 -13.69 -14.16
N ALA A 296 9.47 -13.23 -15.28
CA ALA A 296 8.81 -13.26 -16.58
C ALA A 296 8.51 -14.68 -17.08
N TRP A 297 9.40 -15.64 -16.84
CA TRP A 297 9.20 -17.05 -17.20
C TRP A 297 7.93 -17.65 -16.58
N LEU A 298 7.51 -17.16 -15.42
CA LEU A 298 6.31 -17.60 -14.71
C LEU A 298 5.11 -16.73 -15.08
N VAL A 299 5.27 -15.41 -14.99
CA VAL A 299 4.15 -14.46 -15.08
C VAL A 299 3.62 -14.32 -16.50
N VAL A 300 4.49 -14.30 -17.52
CA VAL A 300 4.06 -14.14 -18.92
C VAL A 300 3.21 -15.33 -19.39
N PRO A 301 3.61 -16.60 -19.18
CA PRO A 301 2.73 -17.72 -19.53
C PRO A 301 1.42 -17.75 -18.74
N LEU A 302 1.43 -17.39 -17.45
CA LEU A 302 0.20 -17.34 -16.65
C LEU A 302 -0.76 -16.25 -17.14
N ALA A 303 -0.25 -15.06 -17.48
CA ALA A 303 -1.05 -13.99 -18.05
C ALA A 303 -1.64 -14.38 -19.41
N ALA A 304 -0.83 -15.01 -20.27
CA ALA A 304 -1.28 -15.54 -21.55
C ALA A 304 -2.35 -16.64 -21.39
N TRP A 305 -2.19 -17.52 -20.40
CA TRP A 305 -3.17 -18.57 -20.09
C TRP A 305 -4.49 -17.98 -19.60
N ALA A 306 -4.45 -17.02 -18.66
CA ALA A 306 -5.64 -16.29 -18.21
C ALA A 306 -6.32 -15.57 -19.38
N GLY A 307 -5.55 -14.91 -20.25
CA GLY A 307 -6.04 -14.26 -21.46
C GLY A 307 -6.69 -15.22 -22.45
N ALA A 308 -6.10 -16.39 -22.68
CA ALA A 308 -6.68 -17.43 -23.54
C ALA A 308 -8.02 -17.93 -23.00
N LEU A 309 -8.12 -18.17 -21.69
CA LEU A 309 -9.37 -18.57 -21.04
C LEU A 309 -10.42 -17.44 -21.04
N LEU A 310 -10.00 -16.17 -20.96
CA LEU A 310 -10.88 -15.01 -21.03
C LEU A 310 -11.64 -14.93 -22.36
N LEU A 311 -11.03 -15.41 -23.45
CA LEU A 311 -11.62 -15.45 -24.79
C LEU A 311 -12.65 -16.56 -24.98
N ARG A 312 -12.86 -17.42 -23.98
CA ARG A 312 -13.87 -18.48 -24.05
C ARG A 312 -15.28 -17.90 -24.18
N PRO A 313 -16.06 -18.25 -25.23
CA PRO A 313 -17.38 -17.67 -25.48
C PRO A 313 -18.37 -17.85 -24.32
N ASP A 314 -18.46 -19.06 -23.78
CA ASP A 314 -19.50 -19.47 -22.80
C ASP A 314 -19.09 -19.27 -21.34
N LEU A 315 -18.07 -18.45 -21.07
CA LEU A 315 -17.60 -18.24 -19.71
C LEU A 315 -18.56 -17.32 -18.93
N PRO A 316 -19.07 -17.74 -17.75
CA PRO A 316 -19.91 -16.91 -16.90
C PRO A 316 -19.28 -15.56 -16.55
N PRO A 317 -20.07 -14.49 -16.34
CA PRO A 317 -19.55 -13.14 -16.12
C PRO A 317 -18.59 -13.03 -14.94
N GLY A 318 -18.92 -13.67 -13.81
CA GLY A 318 -18.08 -13.66 -12.62
C GLY A 318 -16.71 -14.31 -12.86
N ARG A 319 -16.67 -15.46 -13.56
CA ARG A 319 -15.42 -16.13 -13.93
C ARG A 319 -14.59 -15.30 -14.89
N ARG A 320 -15.23 -14.66 -15.87
CA ARG A 320 -14.57 -13.75 -16.82
C ARG A 320 -13.97 -12.54 -16.10
N ALA A 321 -14.71 -11.93 -15.17
CA ALA A 321 -14.21 -10.84 -14.36
C ALA A 321 -12.99 -11.28 -13.52
N ALA A 322 -13.06 -12.42 -12.83
CA ALA A 322 -11.93 -12.94 -12.05
C ALA A 322 -10.68 -13.23 -12.91
N LEU A 323 -10.84 -13.78 -14.13
CA LEU A 323 -9.70 -13.98 -15.05
C LEU A 323 -9.10 -12.64 -15.50
N PHE A 324 -9.94 -11.62 -15.71
CA PHE A 324 -9.47 -10.30 -16.09
C PHE A 324 -8.72 -9.60 -14.95
N LEU A 325 -9.22 -9.70 -13.71
CA LEU A 325 -8.52 -9.18 -12.53
C LEU A 325 -7.19 -9.92 -12.30
N LEU A 326 -7.16 -11.25 -12.47
CA LEU A 326 -5.94 -12.05 -12.43
C LEU A 326 -4.93 -11.60 -13.49
N GLY A 327 -5.35 -11.48 -14.76
CA GLY A 327 -4.50 -11.02 -15.84
C GLY A 327 -3.95 -9.62 -15.58
N THR A 328 -4.81 -8.69 -15.12
CA THR A 328 -4.42 -7.33 -14.74
C THR A 328 -3.37 -7.35 -13.63
N GLY A 329 -3.59 -8.13 -12.56
CA GLY A 329 -2.63 -8.24 -11.46
C GLY A 329 -1.28 -8.81 -11.91
N LEU A 330 -1.27 -9.86 -12.73
CA LEU A 330 -0.05 -10.44 -13.32
C LEU A 330 0.68 -9.44 -14.23
N THR A 331 -0.05 -8.63 -15.00
CA THR A 331 0.57 -7.59 -15.82
C THR A 331 1.19 -6.49 -14.96
N LEU A 332 0.49 -6.03 -13.91
CA LEU A 332 1.02 -5.00 -13.00
C LEU A 332 2.30 -5.45 -12.30
N THR A 333 2.42 -6.74 -11.93
CA THR A 333 3.69 -7.24 -11.39
C THR A 333 4.84 -7.25 -12.40
N LEU A 334 4.57 -7.30 -13.71
CA LEU A 334 5.60 -7.10 -14.74
C LEU A 334 5.93 -5.62 -14.97
N VAL A 335 4.92 -4.73 -14.89
CA VAL A 335 5.13 -3.29 -15.10
C VAL A 335 6.15 -2.72 -14.12
N VAL A 336 6.06 -3.09 -12.83
CA VAL A 336 6.98 -2.61 -11.78
C VAL A 336 8.43 -3.12 -11.92
N GLU A 337 8.67 -4.10 -12.77
CA GLU A 337 10.03 -4.59 -13.07
C GLU A 337 10.70 -3.78 -14.18
N VAL A 338 9.91 -2.98 -14.92
CA VAL A 338 10.33 -2.30 -16.16
C VAL A 338 10.20 -0.79 -16.04
N VAL A 339 9.17 -0.27 -15.39
CA VAL A 339 8.84 1.16 -15.35
C VAL A 339 8.79 1.66 -13.92
N VAL A 340 9.42 2.80 -13.66
CA VAL A 340 9.41 3.49 -12.37
C VAL A 340 9.22 5.00 -12.56
N LEU A 341 8.75 5.68 -11.51
CA LEU A 341 8.56 7.13 -11.51
C LEU A 341 9.89 7.86 -11.25
N GLU A 342 10.17 8.93 -11.98
CA GLU A 342 11.34 9.79 -11.77
C GLU A 342 11.16 10.65 -10.51
N GLY A 343 12.21 10.77 -9.69
CA GLY A 343 12.19 11.49 -8.41
C GLY A 343 11.72 10.65 -7.22
N ASP A 344 11.27 9.42 -7.46
CA ASP A 344 10.98 8.44 -6.41
C ASP A 344 12.27 7.84 -5.81
N ILE A 345 12.17 7.20 -4.65
CA ILE A 345 13.29 6.53 -3.99
C ILE A 345 13.53 5.16 -4.68
N GLY A 346 14.23 5.20 -5.82
CA GLY A 346 14.45 4.02 -6.67
C GLY A 346 13.13 3.45 -7.19
N ARG A 347 12.95 2.13 -7.12
CA ARG A 347 11.68 1.46 -7.45
C ARG A 347 10.77 1.21 -6.26
N MET A 348 11.13 1.72 -5.07
CA MET A 348 10.53 1.32 -3.81
C MET A 348 9.03 1.59 -3.75
N ASN A 349 8.58 2.82 -4.02
CA ASN A 349 7.15 3.13 -3.98
C ASN A 349 6.41 2.55 -5.18
N THR A 350 7.06 2.46 -6.34
CA THR A 350 6.45 1.80 -7.51
C THR A 350 6.07 0.34 -7.19
N VAL A 351 6.99 -0.45 -6.62
CA VAL A 351 6.66 -1.82 -6.18
C VAL A 351 5.58 -1.79 -5.10
N PHE A 352 5.74 -0.95 -4.07
CA PHE A 352 4.81 -0.85 -2.96
C PHE A 352 3.36 -0.61 -3.39
N LYS A 353 3.12 0.49 -4.13
CA LYS A 353 1.76 0.94 -4.46
C LYS A 353 1.08 -0.05 -5.40
N PHE A 354 1.78 -0.52 -6.42
CA PHE A 354 1.21 -1.49 -7.35
C PHE A 354 1.05 -2.88 -6.73
N TYR A 355 1.94 -3.34 -5.84
CA TYR A 355 1.76 -4.61 -5.16
C TYR A 355 0.52 -4.60 -4.26
N LEU A 356 0.19 -3.50 -3.58
CA LEU A 356 -1.08 -3.40 -2.85
C LEU A 356 -2.31 -3.54 -3.77
N GLN A 357 -2.27 -2.96 -4.97
CA GLN A 357 -3.34 -3.15 -5.97
C GLN A 357 -3.45 -4.62 -6.40
N VAL A 358 -2.30 -5.24 -6.73
CA VAL A 358 -2.24 -6.65 -7.13
C VAL A 358 -2.77 -7.55 -6.01
N TRP A 359 -2.47 -7.24 -4.74
CA TRP A 359 -2.98 -7.99 -3.59
C TRP A 359 -4.50 -7.98 -3.56
N THR A 360 -5.13 -6.83 -3.74
CA THR A 360 -6.59 -6.70 -3.81
C THR A 360 -7.16 -7.51 -4.99
N LEU A 361 -6.58 -7.40 -6.19
CA LEU A 361 -7.03 -8.11 -7.40
C LEU A 361 -6.90 -9.64 -7.24
N PHE A 362 -5.77 -10.11 -6.72
CA PHE A 362 -5.53 -11.54 -6.49
C PHE A 362 -6.39 -12.07 -5.34
N ALA A 363 -6.62 -11.30 -4.27
CA ALA A 363 -7.47 -11.72 -3.18
C ALA A 363 -8.92 -11.95 -3.61
N VAL A 364 -9.50 -11.02 -4.38
CA VAL A 364 -10.86 -11.17 -4.93
C VAL A 364 -10.92 -12.36 -5.89
N SER A 365 -9.94 -12.49 -6.77
CA SER A 365 -9.88 -13.58 -7.75
C SER A 365 -9.72 -14.95 -7.09
N ALA A 366 -8.83 -15.07 -6.10
CA ALA A 366 -8.55 -16.31 -5.39
C ALA A 366 -9.73 -16.73 -4.51
N ALA A 367 -10.43 -15.78 -3.88
CA ALA A 367 -11.64 -16.07 -3.11
C ALA A 367 -12.75 -16.66 -3.99
N ALA A 368 -12.99 -16.05 -5.16
CA ALA A 368 -13.96 -16.57 -6.13
C ALA A 368 -13.53 -17.94 -6.71
N ALA A 369 -12.24 -18.07 -7.07
CA ALA A 369 -11.65 -19.30 -7.57
C ALA A 369 -11.78 -20.47 -6.59
N TRP A 370 -11.56 -20.22 -5.29
CA TRP A 370 -11.76 -21.23 -4.24
C TRP A 370 -13.19 -21.77 -4.22
N GLY A 371 -14.19 -20.88 -4.33
CA GLY A 371 -15.60 -21.27 -4.41
C GLY A 371 -15.85 -22.21 -5.60
N TRP A 372 -15.40 -21.82 -6.80
CA TRP A 372 -15.59 -22.65 -7.99
C TRP A 372 -14.80 -23.97 -7.97
N LEU A 373 -13.60 -23.99 -7.40
CA LEU A 373 -12.83 -25.21 -7.21
C LEU A 373 -13.53 -26.20 -6.28
N ARG A 374 -14.13 -25.72 -5.18
CA ARG A 374 -14.90 -26.54 -4.24
C ARG A 374 -16.14 -27.17 -4.89
N ASP A 375 -16.86 -26.39 -5.70
CA ASP A 375 -18.01 -26.89 -6.45
C ASP A 375 -17.58 -27.92 -7.51
N GLY A 376 -16.45 -27.66 -8.16
CA GLY A 376 -15.83 -28.49 -9.18
C GLY A 376 -15.03 -29.69 -8.68
N ARG A 377 -15.01 -29.98 -7.36
CA ARG A 377 -14.13 -31.00 -6.75
C ARG A 377 -14.30 -32.40 -7.35
N VAL A 378 -15.47 -32.72 -7.90
CA VAL A 378 -15.80 -34.01 -8.52
C VAL A 378 -14.92 -34.29 -9.75
N LEU A 379 -14.35 -33.27 -10.40
CA LEU A 379 -13.44 -33.46 -11.53
C LEU A 379 -12.05 -33.96 -11.10
N TRP A 380 -11.74 -33.97 -9.80
CA TRP A 380 -10.44 -34.33 -9.24
C TRP A 380 -10.48 -35.68 -8.52
N ARG A 381 -9.34 -36.38 -8.53
CA ARG A 381 -9.18 -37.58 -7.69
C ARG A 381 -9.23 -37.19 -6.22
N PRO A 382 -9.98 -37.88 -5.35
CA PRO A 382 -10.11 -37.51 -3.94
C PRO A 382 -8.77 -37.33 -3.23
N ARG A 383 -7.81 -38.25 -3.42
CA ARG A 383 -6.47 -38.15 -2.79
C ARG A 383 -5.72 -36.86 -3.17
N LEU A 384 -5.78 -36.46 -4.44
CA LEU A 384 -5.16 -35.23 -4.92
C LEU A 384 -5.84 -33.98 -4.35
N TRP A 385 -7.18 -34.00 -4.28
CA TRP A 385 -7.95 -32.92 -3.67
C TRP A 385 -7.58 -32.72 -2.20
N HIS A 386 -7.60 -33.79 -1.38
CA HIS A 386 -7.26 -33.69 0.04
C HIS A 386 -5.80 -33.29 0.26
N GLY A 387 -4.86 -33.81 -0.55
CA GLY A 387 -3.45 -33.39 -0.49
C GLY A 387 -3.26 -31.91 -0.84
N TRP A 388 -3.95 -31.42 -1.88
CA TRP A 388 -3.91 -30.01 -2.24
C TRP A 388 -4.56 -29.12 -1.16
N VAL A 389 -5.71 -29.51 -0.61
CA VAL A 389 -6.35 -28.78 0.51
C VAL A 389 -5.44 -28.75 1.74
N ALA A 390 -4.74 -29.84 2.06
CA ALA A 390 -3.77 -29.86 3.15
C ALA A 390 -2.60 -28.90 2.87
N GLY A 391 -2.08 -28.88 1.64
CA GLY A 391 -1.07 -27.92 1.22
C GLY A 391 -1.56 -26.46 1.31
N LEU A 392 -2.79 -26.19 0.88
CA LEU A 392 -3.41 -24.87 1.00
C LEU A 392 -3.56 -24.47 2.48
N ALA A 393 -4.02 -25.39 3.33
CA ALA A 393 -4.14 -25.15 4.77
C ALA A 393 -2.78 -24.82 5.40
N LEU A 394 -1.71 -25.51 5.00
CA LEU A 394 -0.34 -25.22 5.47
C LEU A 394 0.13 -23.82 5.01
N LEU A 395 -0.13 -23.43 3.76
CA LEU A 395 0.22 -22.11 3.26
C LEU A 395 -0.59 -20.99 3.95
N VAL A 396 -1.89 -21.22 4.18
CA VAL A 396 -2.75 -20.30 4.93
C VAL A 396 -2.26 -20.18 6.38
N TRP A 397 -1.91 -21.29 7.03
CA TRP A 397 -1.30 -21.28 8.36
C TRP A 397 0.02 -20.49 8.37
N GLY A 398 0.90 -20.73 7.40
CA GLY A 398 2.15 -19.98 7.25
C GLY A 398 1.93 -18.47 7.06
N ALA A 399 0.95 -18.08 6.25
CA ALA A 399 0.56 -16.68 6.06
C ALA A 399 -0.11 -16.06 7.30
N ALA A 400 -0.79 -16.87 8.12
CA ALA A 400 -1.38 -16.45 9.38
C ALA A 400 -0.35 -16.25 10.50
N LEU A 401 0.89 -16.74 10.33
CA LEU A 401 1.97 -16.48 11.29
C LEU A 401 2.31 -15.00 11.40
N PHE A 402 2.20 -14.21 10.32
CA PHE A 402 2.53 -12.79 10.39
C PHE A 402 1.59 -12.01 11.32
N PRO A 403 0.24 -12.09 11.17
CA PRO A 403 -0.67 -11.45 12.11
C PRO A 403 -0.44 -11.81 13.57
N VAL A 404 -0.07 -13.07 13.85
CA VAL A 404 0.18 -13.53 15.20
C VAL A 404 1.53 -13.06 15.71
N LEU A 405 2.62 -13.44 15.04
CA LEU A 405 3.99 -13.19 15.51
C LEU A 405 4.40 -11.73 15.34
N GLY A 406 4.10 -11.12 14.19
CA GLY A 406 4.33 -9.70 13.95
C GLY A 406 3.44 -8.82 14.82
N GLY A 407 2.17 -9.20 15.00
CA GLY A 407 1.24 -8.54 15.92
C GLY A 407 1.72 -8.58 17.37
N MET A 408 2.08 -9.76 17.88
CA MET A 408 2.61 -9.92 19.23
C MET A 408 3.93 -9.17 19.43
N ALA A 409 4.83 -9.21 18.44
CA ALA A 409 6.08 -8.46 18.49
C ALA A 409 5.81 -6.95 18.58
N LYS A 410 4.89 -6.43 17.75
CA LYS A 410 4.55 -5.00 17.77
C LYS A 410 3.90 -4.55 19.09
N VAL A 411 3.05 -5.38 19.69
CA VAL A 411 2.42 -5.09 21.00
C VAL A 411 3.46 -5.06 22.13
N LYS A 412 4.48 -5.93 22.05
CA LYS A 412 5.57 -6.01 23.02
C LYS A 412 6.63 -4.92 22.82
N ASP A 413 6.77 -4.41 21.61
CA ASP A 413 7.74 -3.38 21.23
C ASP A 413 7.25 -1.99 21.67
N ARG A 414 7.30 -1.75 22.99
CA ARG A 414 6.82 -0.54 23.65
C ARG A 414 7.99 0.36 24.03
N MET A 415 7.83 1.65 23.77
CA MET A 415 8.75 2.68 24.28
C MET A 415 8.76 2.77 25.81
N ALA A 416 7.61 2.51 26.45
CA ALA A 416 7.43 2.45 27.90
C ALA A 416 6.69 1.14 28.27
N PRO A 417 7.41 0.09 28.70
CA PRO A 417 6.82 -1.20 29.05
C PRO A 417 5.76 -1.12 30.15
N GLU A 418 5.96 -0.23 31.12
CA GLU A 418 5.09 0.03 32.28
C GLU A 418 3.87 0.91 31.96
N ALA A 419 3.84 1.56 30.80
CA ALA A 419 2.70 2.38 30.40
C ALA A 419 1.42 1.52 30.27
N PRO A 420 0.24 2.06 30.65
CA PRO A 420 -1.00 1.32 30.62
C PRO A 420 -1.43 0.94 29.18
N HIS A 421 -2.27 -0.10 29.07
CA HIS A 421 -2.88 -0.50 27.82
C HIS A 421 -4.21 0.23 27.65
N THR A 422 -4.20 1.36 26.93
CA THR A 422 -5.38 2.21 26.71
C THR A 422 -5.49 2.62 25.25
N LEU A 423 -6.60 3.27 24.89
CA LEU A 423 -6.79 3.91 23.59
C LEU A 423 -6.23 5.34 23.53
N ASP A 424 -5.66 5.83 24.64
CA ASP A 424 -5.05 7.15 24.69
C ASP A 424 -3.61 7.07 24.17
N GLY A 425 -3.41 7.59 22.95
CA GLY A 425 -2.11 7.61 22.28
C GLY A 425 -1.05 8.48 22.96
N MET A 426 -1.41 9.30 23.95
CA MET A 426 -0.47 10.08 24.77
C MET A 426 -0.09 9.40 26.07
N ALA A 427 -0.84 8.38 26.53
CA ALA A 427 -0.68 7.81 27.87
C ALA A 427 0.73 7.26 28.14
N TYR A 428 1.45 6.83 27.10
CA TYR A 428 2.82 6.35 27.25
C TYR A 428 3.81 7.44 27.66
N MET A 429 3.53 8.70 27.32
CA MET A 429 4.44 9.83 27.57
C MET A 429 4.67 10.06 29.06
N ASP A 430 3.66 9.80 29.90
CA ASP A 430 3.76 9.93 31.36
C ASP A 430 4.71 8.87 31.99
N HIS A 431 5.14 7.87 31.22
CA HIS A 431 6.03 6.80 31.68
C HIS A 431 7.35 6.74 30.89
N ALA A 432 7.40 7.35 29.71
CA ALA A 432 8.51 7.19 28.78
C ALA A 432 9.65 8.18 29.04
N ARG A 433 10.87 7.70 28.79
CA ARG A 433 12.05 8.54 28.63
C ARG A 433 12.56 8.43 27.20
N TYR A 434 13.13 9.50 26.68
CA TYR A 434 13.68 9.55 25.33
C TYR A 434 15.09 10.10 25.34
N PHE A 435 16.05 9.28 24.93
CA PHE A 435 17.45 9.66 24.86
C PHE A 435 17.81 10.20 23.48
N ASP A 436 18.26 11.45 23.40
CA ASP A 436 18.72 12.09 22.17
C ASP A 436 19.68 13.24 22.47
N GLN A 437 20.64 13.52 21.58
CA GLN A 437 21.65 14.58 21.76
C GLN A 437 22.36 14.58 23.13
N ASN A 438 22.62 13.39 23.70
CA ASN A 438 23.17 13.20 25.06
C ASN A 438 22.29 13.70 26.21
N TRP A 439 20.99 13.89 25.95
CA TRP A 439 19.97 14.22 26.94
C TRP A 439 19.02 13.05 27.11
N ASP A 440 18.73 12.70 28.36
CA ASP A 440 17.71 11.71 28.71
C ASP A 440 16.44 12.45 29.18
N MET A 441 15.50 12.63 28.26
CA MET A 441 14.34 13.50 28.44
C MET A 441 13.18 12.74 29.04
N ASP A 442 12.61 13.27 30.13
CA ASP A 442 11.37 12.77 30.74
C ASP A 442 10.16 13.30 29.97
N LEU A 443 9.48 12.41 29.22
CA LEU A 443 8.38 12.83 28.35
C LEU A 443 7.11 13.25 29.11
N SER A 444 7.02 12.99 30.41
CA SER A 444 5.89 13.43 31.23
C SER A 444 5.81 14.96 31.31
N GLN A 445 6.93 15.66 31.14
CA GLN A 445 6.98 17.12 31.10
C GLN A 445 6.32 17.69 29.83
N ASP A 446 6.68 17.14 28.66
CA ASP A 446 6.02 17.49 27.40
C ASP A 446 4.54 17.11 27.46
N ALA A 447 4.19 15.95 28.04
CA ALA A 447 2.81 15.48 28.15
C ALA A 447 1.93 16.45 28.96
N ALA A 448 2.43 16.96 30.09
CA ALA A 448 1.71 17.92 30.90
C ALA A 448 1.56 19.28 30.18
N ALA A 449 2.59 19.75 29.47
CA ALA A 449 2.51 20.98 28.69
C ALA A 449 1.53 20.87 27.50
N ILE A 450 1.53 19.74 26.80
CA ILE A 450 0.59 19.45 25.71
C ILE A 450 -0.84 19.40 26.24
N ARG A 451 -1.10 18.74 27.37
CA ARG A 451 -2.42 18.73 28.02
C ARG A 451 -2.86 20.14 28.36
N TRP A 452 -1.99 20.94 28.97
CA TRP A 452 -2.29 22.33 29.29
C TRP A 452 -2.68 23.14 28.05
N LEU A 453 -1.91 23.03 26.95
CA LEU A 453 -2.23 23.71 25.70
C LEU A 453 -3.60 23.30 25.15
N ARG A 454 -3.93 21.99 25.17
CA ARG A 454 -5.23 21.50 24.71
C ARG A 454 -6.41 21.98 25.55
N GLU A 455 -6.19 22.25 26.83
CA GLU A 455 -7.22 22.65 27.79
C GLU A 455 -7.40 24.16 27.90
N HIS A 456 -6.37 24.95 27.58
CA HIS A 456 -6.33 26.39 27.85
C HIS A 456 -6.15 27.28 26.62
N VAL A 457 -5.83 26.71 25.45
CA VAL A 457 -5.63 27.48 24.21
C VAL A 457 -6.80 27.29 23.27
N ASP A 458 -7.50 28.39 23.01
CA ASP A 458 -8.58 28.45 22.03
C ASP A 458 -8.05 28.80 20.63
N GLY A 459 -8.72 28.24 19.61
CA GLY A 459 -8.41 28.52 18.20
C GLY A 459 -7.21 27.75 17.66
N SER A 460 -6.44 28.37 16.77
CA SER A 460 -5.26 27.75 16.15
C SER A 460 -4.06 28.71 16.10
N PRO A 461 -3.66 29.30 17.24
CA PRO A 461 -2.50 30.18 17.30
C PRO A 461 -1.20 29.44 16.95
N VAL A 462 -0.24 30.16 16.36
CA VAL A 462 1.05 29.59 15.96
C VAL A 462 1.93 29.36 17.19
N ILE A 463 2.56 28.18 17.25
CA ILE A 463 3.57 27.83 18.23
C ILE A 463 4.96 27.83 17.60
N VAL A 464 5.99 28.07 18.41
CA VAL A 464 7.36 27.70 18.07
C VAL A 464 7.84 26.62 19.03
N GLU A 465 8.34 25.53 18.46
CA GLU A 465 8.94 24.40 19.15
C GLU A 465 10.23 23.98 18.42
N GLY A 466 11.09 23.23 19.09
CA GLY A 466 12.32 22.72 18.52
C GLY A 466 12.10 21.79 17.33
N ASN A 467 12.96 21.94 16.33
CA ASN A 467 13.00 21.11 15.14
C ASN A 467 14.10 20.05 15.25
N THR A 468 13.80 18.84 14.81
CA THR A 468 14.75 17.72 14.76
C THR A 468 14.76 17.09 13.36
N VAL A 469 15.78 16.27 13.11
CA VAL A 469 15.80 15.40 11.93
C VAL A 469 14.71 14.33 12.02
N GLU A 470 14.51 13.61 10.92
CA GLU A 470 13.43 12.66 10.79
C GLU A 470 13.51 11.50 11.80
N TYR A 471 12.33 10.99 12.18
CA TYR A 471 12.18 9.88 13.14
C TYR A 471 12.78 10.16 14.53
N ARG A 472 12.84 11.44 14.92
CA ARG A 472 13.15 11.89 16.28
C ARG A 472 11.97 12.63 16.91
N TRP A 473 12.13 13.03 18.17
CA TRP A 473 11.09 13.63 19.01
C TRP A 473 10.74 15.10 18.65
N GLY A 474 10.75 15.49 17.37
CA GLY A 474 10.43 16.85 16.92
C GLY A 474 8.96 17.05 16.52
N SER A 475 8.52 18.31 16.39
CA SER A 475 7.12 18.67 16.05
C SER A 475 6.06 18.08 17.01
N ARG A 476 6.48 17.69 18.21
CA ARG A 476 5.70 16.94 19.20
C ARG A 476 4.48 17.71 19.66
N TYR A 477 4.59 19.01 19.86
CA TYR A 477 3.45 19.82 20.29
C TYR A 477 2.43 19.99 19.18
N ALA A 478 2.88 20.29 17.95
CA ALA A 478 1.98 20.38 16.81
C ALA A 478 1.23 19.06 16.55
N ILE A 479 1.92 17.91 16.67
CA ILE A 479 1.33 16.58 16.48
C ILE A 479 0.18 16.31 17.46
N TYR A 480 0.36 16.62 18.76
CA TYR A 480 -0.62 16.27 19.78
C TYR A 480 -1.67 17.35 20.07
N THR A 481 -1.41 18.61 19.72
CA THR A 481 -2.36 19.72 19.95
C THR A 481 -3.16 20.11 18.70
N GLY A 482 -2.64 19.83 17.51
CA GLY A 482 -3.19 20.35 16.25
C GLY A 482 -2.89 21.83 16.00
N LEU A 483 -2.11 22.49 16.87
CA LEU A 483 -1.69 23.87 16.68
C LEU A 483 -0.64 23.97 15.55
N PRO A 484 -0.69 24.99 14.70
CA PRO A 484 0.32 25.20 13.66
C PRO A 484 1.67 25.56 14.29
N SER A 485 2.74 24.86 13.89
CA SER A 485 4.12 25.24 14.23
C SER A 485 4.78 26.02 13.10
N VAL A 486 5.77 26.86 13.43
CA VAL A 486 6.59 27.62 12.45
C VAL A 486 7.11 26.72 11.34
N VAL A 487 7.57 25.53 11.71
CA VAL A 487 7.98 24.47 10.78
C VAL A 487 7.70 23.10 11.40
N GLY A 488 6.98 22.26 10.65
CA GLY A 488 6.73 20.86 11.03
C GLY A 488 7.82 19.91 10.54
N TRP A 489 7.44 18.65 10.31
CA TRP A 489 8.35 17.62 9.82
C TRP A 489 8.97 17.97 8.45
N ASN A 490 10.30 18.14 8.44
CA ASN A 490 11.10 18.69 7.34
C ASN A 490 10.75 18.10 5.95
N TRP A 491 10.94 16.79 5.78
CA TRP A 491 10.77 16.14 4.48
C TRP A 491 9.33 16.20 3.93
N HIS A 492 8.30 16.19 4.78
CA HIS A 492 6.89 16.23 4.35
C HIS A 492 6.55 17.65 3.91
N GLN A 493 7.05 18.66 4.63
CA GLN A 493 6.90 20.05 4.19
C GLN A 493 7.58 20.25 2.83
N ARG A 494 8.79 19.71 2.62
CA ARG A 494 9.49 19.79 1.32
C ARG A 494 8.76 19.05 0.22
N GLN A 495 8.26 17.83 0.48
CA GLN A 495 7.51 17.03 -0.49
C GLN A 495 6.18 17.68 -0.87
N GLN A 496 5.46 18.26 0.10
CA GLN A 496 4.15 18.89 -0.12
C GLN A 496 4.26 20.27 -0.79
N ARG A 497 5.36 21.00 -0.55
CA ARG A 497 5.53 22.40 -1.01
C ARG A 497 6.53 22.57 -2.14
N GLY A 498 7.32 21.55 -2.47
CA GLY A 498 8.46 21.66 -3.41
C GLY A 498 8.13 22.09 -4.84
N VAL A 499 6.85 22.08 -5.23
CA VAL A 499 6.39 22.61 -6.53
C VAL A 499 6.00 24.09 -6.48
N VAL A 500 5.69 24.59 -5.29
CA VAL A 500 5.07 25.92 -5.08
C VAL A 500 5.99 26.89 -4.34
N THR A 501 7.03 26.38 -3.67
CA THR A 501 8.02 27.17 -2.94
C THR A 501 9.43 26.95 -3.51
N SER A 502 10.36 27.84 -3.18
CA SER A 502 11.77 27.58 -3.45
C SER A 502 12.23 26.32 -2.69
N PRO A 503 13.23 25.58 -3.22
CA PRO A 503 13.78 24.39 -2.55
C PRO A 503 14.24 24.67 -1.11
N GLU A 504 14.69 25.90 -0.86
CA GLU A 504 15.26 26.34 0.42
C GLU A 504 14.20 26.82 1.41
N TRP A 505 12.95 27.09 0.97
CA TRP A 505 11.95 27.76 1.81
C TRP A 505 11.69 27.05 3.15
N VAL A 506 11.69 25.72 3.16
CA VAL A 506 11.54 24.92 4.40
C VAL A 506 12.82 24.93 5.21
N THR A 507 13.98 24.78 4.58
CA THR A 507 15.28 24.74 5.27
C THR A 507 15.64 26.09 5.88
N ASP A 508 15.25 27.20 5.25
CA ASP A 508 15.42 28.56 5.77
C ASP A 508 14.61 28.73 7.06
N ARG A 509 13.36 28.23 7.10
CA ARG A 509 12.56 28.24 8.34
C ARG A 509 13.18 27.41 9.45
N ILE A 510 13.77 26.25 9.11
CA ILE A 510 14.48 25.41 10.09
C ILE A 510 15.68 26.19 10.66
N ALA A 511 16.46 26.86 9.79
CA ALA A 511 17.58 27.69 10.21
C ALA A 511 17.12 28.87 11.08
N GLU A 512 16.04 29.55 10.71
CA GLU A 512 15.48 30.66 11.49
C GLU A 512 14.94 30.21 12.86
N VAL A 513 14.39 29.00 12.99
CA VAL A 513 14.02 28.42 14.30
C VAL A 513 15.27 28.18 15.15
N ALA A 514 16.33 27.63 14.56
CA ALA A 514 17.60 27.43 15.28
C ALA A 514 18.22 28.76 15.72
N GLU A 515 18.19 29.78 14.86
CA GLU A 515 18.63 31.14 15.18
C GLU A 515 17.77 31.75 16.29
N PHE A 516 16.45 31.59 16.26
CA PHE A 516 15.55 32.08 17.29
C PHE A 516 15.88 31.50 18.67
N TYR A 517 16.13 30.20 18.79
CA TYR A 517 16.53 29.61 20.06
C TYR A 517 17.96 30.00 20.48
N GLY A 518 18.89 30.11 19.52
CA GLY A 518 20.30 30.41 19.78
C GLY A 518 20.66 31.89 20.00
N THR A 519 19.84 32.83 19.52
CA THR A 519 20.16 34.27 19.60
C THR A 519 20.05 34.81 21.01
N THR A 520 20.96 35.73 21.37
CA THR A 520 20.90 36.55 22.59
C THR A 520 20.30 37.93 22.34
N ASP A 521 20.01 38.30 21.09
CA ASP A 521 19.41 39.58 20.73
C ASP A 521 17.87 39.54 20.89
N PRO A 522 17.29 40.32 21.82
CA PRO A 522 15.84 40.37 22.01
C PRO A 522 15.11 40.96 20.79
N GLN A 523 15.74 41.84 19.99
CA GLN A 523 15.09 42.43 18.82
C GLN A 523 14.96 41.41 17.69
N GLY A 524 16.00 40.63 17.42
CA GLY A 524 15.96 39.48 16.52
C GLY A 524 14.88 38.47 16.93
N ALA A 525 14.80 38.13 18.22
CA ALA A 525 13.75 37.24 18.73
C ALA A 525 12.34 37.80 18.48
N LEU A 526 12.09 39.09 18.78
CA LEU A 526 10.79 39.72 18.51
C LEU A 526 10.47 39.81 17.02
N ALA A 527 11.47 40.04 16.17
CA ALA A 527 11.28 40.05 14.72
C ALA A 527 10.83 38.68 14.19
N PHE A 528 11.43 37.60 14.69
CA PHE A 528 11.01 36.22 14.39
C PHE A 528 9.56 35.97 14.83
N LEU A 529 9.22 36.31 16.08
CA LEU A 529 7.87 36.11 16.62
C LEU A 529 6.81 36.84 15.81
N ARG A 530 7.07 38.09 15.40
CA ARG A 530 6.18 38.86 14.52
C ARG A 530 6.07 38.27 13.12
N ARG A 531 7.19 37.87 12.52
CA ARG A 531 7.23 37.31 11.16
C ARG A 531 6.36 36.07 11.02
N TYR A 532 6.37 35.21 12.03
CA TYR A 532 5.61 33.96 12.03
C TYR A 532 4.28 34.01 12.80
N GLY A 533 3.95 35.16 13.41
CA GLY A 533 2.73 35.30 14.20
C GLY A 533 2.68 34.35 15.40
N VAL A 534 3.84 34.07 16.02
CA VAL A 534 3.96 33.12 17.12
C VAL A 534 3.27 33.67 18.36
N ARG A 535 2.34 32.89 18.92
CA ARG A 535 1.66 33.19 20.18
C ARG A 535 2.24 32.44 21.36
N TYR A 536 2.67 31.19 21.17
CA TYR A 536 3.25 30.39 22.25
C TYR A 536 4.65 29.91 21.90
N ILE A 537 5.56 30.05 22.87
CA ILE A 537 6.95 29.63 22.78
C ILE A 537 7.12 28.45 23.72
N ILE A 538 7.60 27.33 23.18
CA ILE A 538 7.92 26.14 23.95
C ILE A 538 9.42 26.14 24.23
N VAL A 539 9.79 25.99 25.51
CA VAL A 539 11.17 25.83 25.95
C VAL A 539 11.22 24.68 26.93
N GLY A 540 11.59 23.49 26.45
CA GLY A 540 11.72 22.29 27.27
C GLY A 540 13.05 21.57 27.11
N GLN A 541 13.08 20.32 27.56
CA GLN A 541 14.29 19.48 27.54
C GLN A 541 14.85 19.33 26.12
N LEU A 542 13.98 19.21 25.10
CA LEU A 542 14.40 19.08 23.71
C LEU A 542 15.07 20.35 23.18
N GLU A 543 14.49 21.52 23.45
CA GLU A 543 15.08 22.79 23.03
C GLU A 543 16.45 23.02 23.69
N ARG A 544 16.61 22.59 24.96
CA ARG A 544 17.90 22.62 25.66
C ARG A 544 18.92 21.66 25.05
N ALA A 545 18.48 20.48 24.62
CA ALA A 545 19.33 19.48 23.99
C ALA A 545 19.81 19.90 22.60
N TYR A 546 18.94 20.52 21.80
CA TYR A 546 19.23 20.88 20.40
C TYR A 546 19.81 22.27 20.22
N TYR A 547 19.55 23.20 21.13
CA TYR A 547 20.03 24.59 21.04
C TYR A 547 20.81 25.01 22.29
N PRO A 548 21.89 24.31 22.65
CA PRO A 548 22.67 24.64 23.84
C PRO A 548 23.34 26.01 23.67
N GLY A 549 23.35 26.81 24.74
CA GLY A 549 24.04 28.10 24.78
C GLY A 549 23.25 29.20 25.51
N PRO A 550 23.82 30.42 25.58
CA PRO A 550 23.25 31.54 26.33
C PRO A 550 21.94 32.07 25.72
N GLY A 551 21.64 31.71 24.46
CA GLY A 551 20.41 32.13 23.80
C GLY A 551 19.14 31.70 24.54
N LEU A 552 19.16 30.61 25.32
CA LEU A 552 17.98 30.17 26.07
C LEU A 552 17.72 31.00 27.33
N ASP A 553 18.73 31.70 27.88
CA ASP A 553 18.60 32.48 29.12
C ASP A 553 17.63 33.65 28.94
N LYS A 554 17.51 34.17 27.71
CA LYS A 554 16.58 35.25 27.35
C LYS A 554 15.15 34.96 27.76
N PHE A 555 14.71 33.70 27.70
CA PHE A 555 13.31 33.36 27.98
C PHE A 555 12.93 33.62 29.44
N ALA A 556 13.85 33.32 30.37
CA ALA A 556 13.67 33.65 31.78
C ALA A 556 13.88 35.16 32.04
N GLU A 557 14.91 35.75 31.43
CA GLU A 557 15.26 37.17 31.59
C GLU A 557 14.13 38.12 31.19
N TYR A 558 13.48 37.86 30.05
CA TYR A 558 12.42 38.72 29.50
C TYR A 558 11.00 38.27 29.86
N ASN A 559 10.85 37.31 30.78
CA ASN A 559 9.56 36.89 31.30
C ASN A 559 8.85 38.06 32.03
N GLY A 560 7.59 38.32 31.68
CA GLY A 560 6.80 39.45 32.14
C GLY A 560 7.01 40.73 31.32
N TYR A 561 8.01 40.79 30.43
CA TYR A 561 8.33 41.98 29.63
C TYR A 561 8.01 41.80 28.14
N LEU A 562 8.56 40.75 27.53
CA LEU A 562 8.37 40.44 26.09
C LEU A 562 7.35 39.33 25.87
N TRP A 563 7.28 38.39 26.82
CA TRP A 563 6.35 37.27 26.87
C TRP A 563 6.06 36.95 28.33
N ARG A 564 5.03 36.15 28.59
CA ARG A 564 4.61 35.77 29.93
C ARG A 564 4.61 34.25 30.06
N GLU A 565 5.28 33.73 31.07
CA GLU A 565 5.16 32.31 31.45
C GLU A 565 3.71 31.99 31.82
N VAL A 566 3.13 31.00 31.15
CA VAL A 566 1.74 30.56 31.36
C VAL A 566 1.65 29.13 31.87
N PHE A 567 2.72 28.34 31.71
CA PHE A 567 2.80 26.98 32.22
C PHE A 567 4.25 26.59 32.48
N ARG A 568 4.48 25.79 33.53
CA ARG A 568 5.77 25.18 33.85
C ARG A 568 5.58 23.81 34.49
N THR A 569 6.41 22.86 34.06
CA THR A 569 6.59 21.56 34.69
C THR A 569 8.04 21.12 34.53
N GLY A 570 8.75 20.88 35.64
CA GLY A 570 10.18 20.60 35.61
C GLY A 570 10.97 21.66 34.82
N GLU A 571 11.65 21.23 33.77
CA GLU A 571 12.47 22.07 32.88
C GLU A 571 11.68 22.65 31.69
N THR A 572 10.44 22.21 31.51
CA THR A 572 9.56 22.57 30.40
C THR A 572 8.67 23.76 30.75
N VAL A 573 8.73 24.79 29.93
CA VAL A 573 8.06 26.07 30.12
C VAL A 573 7.35 26.47 28.83
N VAL A 574 6.12 26.97 28.96
CA VAL A 574 5.38 27.60 27.86
C VAL A 574 5.25 29.09 28.16
N TYR A 575 5.68 29.91 27.21
CA TYR A 575 5.51 31.36 27.27
C TYR A 575 4.48 31.82 26.25
N GLU A 576 3.64 32.77 26.65
CA GLU A 576 2.68 33.45 25.79
C GLU A 576 3.22 34.82 25.36
N VAL A 577 3.18 35.10 24.06
CA VAL A 577 3.53 36.39 23.47
C VAL A 577 2.29 37.27 23.46
N GLY A 578 2.34 38.43 24.12
CA GLY A 578 1.20 39.36 24.16
C GLY A 578 0.83 39.91 22.78
N GLU A 579 -0.45 40.24 22.56
CA GLU A 579 -0.86 41.03 21.39
C GLU A 579 -0.25 42.42 21.54
N ARG A 580 0.62 42.83 20.63
CA ARG A 580 1.05 44.22 20.48
C ARG A 580 0.82 44.68 19.07
#